data_AF-A0A5V8AD60-F1
#
_entry.id   AF-A0A5V8AD60-F1
#
_cell.length_a   1.000
_cell.length_b   1.000
_cell.length_c   1.000
_cell.angle_alpha   90.00
_cell.angle_beta   90.00
_cell.angle_gamma   90.00
#
_symmetry.space_group_name_H-M   'P 1'
#
loop_
_entity.id
_entity.type
_entity.pdbx_description
1 polymer ?
#
loop_
_entity_poly.entity_id
_entity_poly.type
_entity_poly.pdbx_seq_one_letter_code
_entity_poly.pdbx_strand_id
1 'polypeptide(L)'
;MKSLRLKRALLSVMLITGGMDVQAALNTASIVASSISPSCISWRISGICYWLMCTPFGCTVKTSIKVHHFIPEAVVSTYQASGGNPWTEMSLVSQTAGGVENAVTGTLSGLAAGGGNQEQKFPGTRKSNVRFKYADAIGHPSTSIIGGQIPGYSCNSAATPLVPYFLSTLDALVWRTGVPESVYPEALIPGRREIGSTSAQNMWGNLYPRSGFVTQQDDYKSGAIVAQRVADIITRTNQIHVYKPLTGNPSAGYWPPEPVKENTGTQNHKWQQLSPKLSMSCSVFPDTGKIAENGNYAWTLWQPYSCCKRRGQTFLYSTDIN
;
A
#
# COMPACT_ATOMS: atom_id res chain seq x y z
N MET A 1 8.85 7.65 76.50
CA MET A 1 9.46 8.72 75.69
C MET A 1 8.92 8.61 74.28
N LYS A 2 8.09 9.58 73.83
CA LYS A 2 7.40 9.54 72.52
C LYS A 2 8.34 10.06 71.42
N SER A 3 8.63 9.24 70.43
CA SER A 3 9.38 9.62 69.22
C SER A 3 8.37 9.99 68.12
N LEU A 4 8.32 11.28 67.76
CA LEU A 4 7.51 11.83 66.68
C LEU A 4 8.20 11.54 65.34
N ARG A 5 7.67 10.62 64.54
CA ARG A 5 8.13 10.39 63.16
C ARG A 5 7.40 11.34 62.20
N LEU A 6 8.12 12.36 61.74
CA LEU A 6 7.72 13.30 60.71
C LEU A 6 7.61 12.58 59.35
N LYS A 7 6.39 12.35 58.85
CA LYS A 7 6.16 11.77 57.52
C LYS A 7 6.29 12.89 56.47
N ARG A 8 7.32 12.81 55.63
CA ARG A 8 7.48 13.67 54.44
C ARG A 8 6.44 13.24 53.39
N ALA A 9 5.49 14.11 53.08
CA ALA A 9 4.55 13.92 51.97
C ALA A 9 5.21 14.41 50.67
N LEU A 10 5.42 13.49 49.73
CA LEU A 10 5.84 13.80 48.35
C LEU A 10 4.57 13.99 47.50
N LEU A 11 4.24 15.24 47.15
CA LEU A 11 3.25 15.52 46.11
C LEU A 11 3.89 15.24 44.74
N SER A 12 3.39 14.21 44.05
CA SER A 12 3.71 13.98 42.64
C SER A 12 2.69 14.74 41.79
N VAL A 13 3.14 15.79 41.09
CA VAL A 13 2.33 16.50 40.10
C VAL A 13 2.37 15.68 38.80
N MET A 14 1.25 15.03 38.48
CA MET A 14 1.09 14.31 37.22
C MET A 14 0.64 15.32 36.15
N LEU A 15 1.58 15.78 35.30
CA LEU A 15 1.25 16.53 34.09
C LEU A 15 0.56 15.58 33.11
N ILE A 16 -0.76 15.68 32.99
CA ILE A 16 -1.52 15.04 31.92
C ILE A 16 -1.33 15.91 30.67
N THR A 17 -0.31 15.59 29.86
CA THR A 17 -0.21 16.10 28.49
C THR A 17 -1.22 15.36 27.61
N GLY A 18 -2.47 15.80 27.67
CA GLY A 18 -3.48 15.46 26.67
C GLY A 18 -3.12 16.11 25.33
N GLY A 19 -2.19 15.49 24.59
CA GLY A 19 -1.90 15.88 23.22
C GLY A 19 -3.10 15.56 22.34
N MET A 20 -3.89 16.58 21.98
CA MET A 20 -4.82 16.48 20.86
C MET A 20 -3.96 16.29 19.60
N ASP A 21 -3.86 15.06 19.09
CA ASP A 21 -3.24 14.76 17.79
C ASP A 21 -4.14 15.45 16.73
N VAL A 22 -3.84 16.71 16.39
CA VAL A 22 -4.50 17.41 15.27
C VAL A 22 -4.14 16.63 14.00
N GLN A 23 -5.13 16.04 13.34
CA GLN A 23 -4.95 15.34 12.08
C GLN A 23 -4.61 16.37 10.99
N ALA A 24 -3.32 16.65 10.82
CA ALA A 24 -2.84 17.52 9.76
C ALA A 24 -3.21 16.91 8.39
N ALA A 25 -3.73 17.74 7.50
CA ALA A 25 -4.06 17.32 6.13
C ALA A 25 -2.80 16.78 5.44
N LEU A 26 -2.90 15.60 4.83
CA LEU A 26 -1.80 14.99 4.09
C LEU A 26 -1.59 15.76 2.78
N ASN A 27 -0.34 16.10 2.47
CA ASN A 27 0.02 16.83 1.27
C ASN A 27 1.24 16.21 0.59
N THR A 28 1.53 16.63 -0.64
CA THR A 28 2.61 16.06 -1.44
C THR A 28 3.97 16.25 -0.77
N ALA A 29 4.20 17.40 -0.14
CA ALA A 29 5.46 17.68 0.55
C ALA A 29 5.70 16.75 1.75
N SER A 30 4.67 16.46 2.55
CA SER A 30 4.78 15.55 3.68
C SER A 30 4.95 14.09 3.24
N ILE A 31 4.30 13.68 2.14
CA ILE A 31 4.52 12.36 1.50
C ILE A 31 5.97 12.22 1.00
N VAL A 32 6.48 13.26 0.33
CA VAL A 32 7.88 13.26 -0.14
C VAL A 32 8.84 13.19 1.05
N ALA A 33 8.62 14.00 2.09
CA ALA A 33 9.45 13.99 3.28
C ALA A 33 9.43 12.64 4.00
N SER A 34 8.28 11.98 4.10
CA SER A 34 8.15 10.69 4.76
C SER A 34 8.86 9.55 4.04
N SER A 35 9.07 9.69 2.73
CA SER A 35 9.76 8.67 1.93
C SER A 35 11.26 8.55 2.22
N ILE A 36 11.85 9.50 2.94
CA ILE A 36 13.24 9.43 3.41
C ILE A 36 13.31 8.56 4.68
N SER A 37 12.83 7.31 4.57
CA SER A 37 12.84 6.33 5.66
C SER A 37 13.80 5.18 5.36
N PRO A 38 14.96 5.12 6.04
CA PRO A 38 15.90 4.01 5.87
C PRO A 38 15.27 2.63 6.14
N SER A 39 14.35 2.56 7.11
CA SER A 39 13.64 1.32 7.45
C SER A 39 12.74 0.83 6.32
N CYS A 40 12.09 1.74 5.61
CA CYS A 40 11.27 1.41 4.46
C CYS A 40 12.13 0.96 3.28
N ILE A 41 13.13 1.78 2.91
CA ILE A 41 14.04 1.53 1.77
C ILE A 41 14.76 0.19 1.94
N SER A 42 15.24 -0.15 3.15
CA SER A 42 15.93 -1.42 3.43
C SER A 42 16.96 -1.79 2.36
N TRP A 43 17.82 -0.83 2.04
CA TRP A 43 18.83 -0.99 1.02
C TRP A 43 19.89 -2.00 1.46
N ARG A 44 20.27 -2.91 0.56
CA ARG A 44 21.38 -3.84 0.77
C ARG A 44 22.03 -4.25 -0.54
N ILE A 45 23.27 -4.71 -0.45
CA ILE A 45 23.92 -5.47 -1.52
C ILE A 45 23.37 -6.88 -1.47
N SER A 46 22.83 -7.36 -2.59
CA SER A 46 22.25 -8.70 -2.72
C SER A 46 23.10 -9.65 -3.53
N GLY A 47 24.17 -9.17 -4.18
CA GLY A 47 24.95 -10.03 -5.06
C GLY A 47 25.94 -9.32 -5.99
N ILE A 48 26.38 -10.05 -7.02
CA ILE A 48 27.27 -9.57 -8.08
C ILE A 48 26.70 -9.98 -9.45
N CYS A 49 26.72 -9.06 -10.40
CA CYS A 49 26.38 -9.31 -11.80
C CYS A 49 27.64 -9.36 -12.67
N TYR A 50 27.61 -10.26 -13.65
CA TYR A 50 28.68 -10.48 -14.62
C TYR A 50 28.22 -10.06 -16.01
N TRP A 51 29.03 -9.24 -16.67
CA TRP A 51 28.76 -8.66 -17.99
C TRP A 51 29.90 -8.97 -18.93
N LEU A 52 29.61 -9.26 -20.19
CA LEU A 52 30.62 -9.35 -21.22
C LEU A 52 30.77 -8.00 -21.91
N MET A 53 31.98 -7.45 -21.87
CA MET A 53 32.36 -6.26 -22.60
C MET A 53 33.32 -6.64 -23.73
N CYS A 54 32.83 -6.61 -24.97
CA CYS A 54 33.64 -6.88 -26.16
C CYS A 54 34.08 -5.59 -26.83
N THR A 55 35.35 -5.56 -27.24
CA THR A 55 35.95 -4.52 -28.08
C THR A 55 36.58 -5.19 -29.30
N PRO A 56 36.99 -4.46 -30.35
CA PRO A 56 37.69 -5.06 -31.49
C PRO A 56 38.97 -5.85 -31.12
N PHE A 57 39.55 -5.60 -29.94
CA PHE A 57 40.77 -6.24 -29.46
C PHE A 57 40.52 -7.44 -28.53
N GLY A 58 39.26 -7.77 -28.24
CA GLY A 58 38.89 -8.90 -27.39
C GLY A 58 37.74 -8.60 -26.44
N CYS A 59 37.28 -9.64 -25.74
CA CYS A 59 36.21 -9.57 -24.76
C CYS A 59 36.73 -9.74 -23.34
N THR A 60 36.19 -8.95 -22.40
CA THR A 60 36.52 -9.00 -20.99
C THR A 60 35.26 -9.08 -20.16
N VAL A 61 35.26 -9.94 -19.15
CA VAL A 61 34.18 -10.00 -18.16
C VAL A 61 34.31 -8.82 -17.20
N LYS A 62 33.27 -8.00 -17.11
CA LYS A 62 33.13 -6.90 -16.16
C LYS A 62 32.11 -7.27 -15.10
N THR A 63 32.34 -6.83 -13.88
CA THR A 63 31.42 -7.08 -12.76
C THR A 63 30.77 -5.79 -12.27
N SER A 64 29.58 -5.91 -11.69
CA SER A 64 28.89 -4.84 -10.98
C SER A 64 28.20 -5.41 -9.75
N ILE A 65 28.01 -4.60 -8.71
CA ILE A 65 27.19 -4.99 -7.57
C ILE A 65 25.73 -5.18 -8.01
N LYS A 66 25.06 -6.17 -7.40
CA LYS A 66 23.61 -6.32 -7.41
C LYS A 66 23.10 -5.72 -6.11
N VAL A 67 22.17 -4.78 -6.24
CA VAL A 67 21.53 -4.12 -5.10
C VAL A 67 20.09 -4.60 -4.98
N HIS A 68 19.59 -4.60 -3.75
CA HIS A 68 18.20 -4.87 -3.42
C HIS A 68 17.70 -3.79 -2.47
N HIS A 69 16.58 -3.16 -2.80
CA HIS A 69 15.98 -2.12 -1.97
C HIS A 69 14.52 -1.93 -2.34
N PHE A 70 13.75 -1.34 -1.43
CA PHE A 70 12.35 -1.02 -1.63
C PHE A 70 12.22 0.41 -2.14
N ILE A 71 11.39 0.58 -3.16
CA ILE A 71 11.07 1.88 -3.75
C ILE A 71 9.60 2.19 -3.42
N PRO A 72 9.25 3.44 -3.10
CA PRO A 72 7.85 3.81 -2.94
C PRO A 72 7.21 3.90 -4.33
N GLU A 73 6.22 3.05 -4.58
CA GLU A 73 5.61 2.90 -5.91
C GLU A 73 4.33 3.73 -6.04
N ALA A 74 3.45 3.63 -5.05
CA ALA A 74 2.16 4.31 -5.07
C ALA A 74 1.74 4.77 -3.67
N VAL A 75 0.96 5.83 -3.61
CA VAL A 75 0.14 6.19 -2.45
C VAL A 75 -1.23 5.60 -2.69
N VAL A 76 -1.65 4.71 -1.80
CA VAL A 76 -2.97 4.08 -1.82
C VAL A 76 -3.82 4.74 -0.75
N SER A 77 -4.88 5.41 -1.17
CA SER A 77 -5.82 6.10 -0.30
C SER A 77 -7.14 5.34 -0.25
N THR A 78 -7.73 5.22 0.94
CA THR A 78 -9.05 4.59 1.14
C THR A 78 -9.93 5.49 1.99
N TYR A 79 -11.14 5.76 1.55
CA TYR A 79 -11.98 6.80 2.14
C TYR A 79 -13.47 6.48 2.04
N GLN A 80 -14.27 7.07 2.92
CA GLN A 80 -15.70 6.69 3.06
C GLN A 80 -16.62 7.40 2.05
N ALA A 81 -16.41 8.69 1.79
CA ALA A 81 -17.26 9.50 0.92
C ALA A 81 -16.55 9.87 -0.37
N SER A 82 -17.25 9.95 -1.50
CA SER A 82 -16.65 10.38 -2.76
C SER A 82 -15.93 11.72 -2.58
N GLY A 83 -14.68 11.81 -3.04
CA GLY A 83 -13.82 12.97 -2.82
C GLY A 83 -13.15 13.09 -1.46
N GLY A 84 -13.36 12.13 -0.55
CA GLY A 84 -12.77 12.07 0.79
C GLY A 84 -11.31 11.61 0.82
N ASN A 85 -10.58 11.68 -0.30
CA ASN A 85 -9.16 11.31 -0.35
C ASN A 85 -8.36 12.25 0.59
N PRO A 86 -7.66 11.71 1.60
CA PRO A 86 -6.94 12.52 2.58
C PRO A 86 -5.72 13.24 1.98
N TRP A 87 -5.23 12.83 0.80
CA TRP A 87 -4.20 13.54 0.06
C TRP A 87 -4.80 14.76 -0.65
N THR A 88 -4.56 15.93 -0.07
CA THR A 88 -5.19 17.20 -0.42
C THR A 88 -5.16 17.49 -1.93
N GLU A 89 -3.99 17.41 -2.57
CA GLU A 89 -3.82 17.75 -3.98
C GLU A 89 -4.48 16.73 -4.92
N MET A 90 -4.56 15.47 -4.50
CA MET A 90 -5.16 14.41 -5.31
C MET A 90 -6.65 14.24 -5.06
N SER A 91 -7.21 14.87 -4.02
CA SER A 91 -8.65 14.85 -3.74
C SER A 91 -9.49 15.37 -4.91
N LEU A 92 -8.99 16.37 -5.65
CA LEU A 92 -9.65 16.88 -6.86
C LEU A 92 -9.67 15.86 -8.00
N VAL A 93 -8.58 15.11 -8.17
CA VAL A 93 -8.49 14.03 -9.18
C VAL A 93 -9.54 12.95 -8.86
N SER A 94 -9.65 12.56 -7.59
CA SER A 94 -10.67 11.62 -7.11
C SER A 94 -12.10 12.12 -7.35
N GLN A 95 -12.36 13.40 -7.03
CA GLN A 95 -13.68 14.02 -7.17
C GLN A 95 -14.14 14.11 -8.63
N THR A 96 -13.25 14.57 -9.52
CA THR A 96 -13.58 14.75 -10.93
C THR A 96 -13.85 13.41 -11.63
N ALA A 97 -13.13 12.35 -11.26
CA ALA A 97 -13.42 11.00 -11.70
C ALA A 97 -14.79 10.48 -11.21
N GLY A 98 -15.25 10.91 -10.03
CA GLY A 98 -16.56 10.59 -9.45
C GLY A 98 -17.77 11.08 -10.24
N GLY A 99 -17.61 12.07 -11.14
CA GLY A 99 -18.71 12.54 -11.99
C GLY A 99 -19.28 11.45 -12.91
N VAL A 100 -18.43 10.53 -13.38
CA VAL A 100 -18.82 9.40 -14.24
C VAL A 100 -19.59 8.35 -13.44
N GLU A 101 -19.18 8.08 -12.21
CA GLU A 101 -19.85 7.12 -11.31
C GLU A 101 -21.31 7.49 -11.05
N ASN A 102 -21.59 8.77 -10.79
CA ASN A 102 -22.95 9.25 -10.50
C ASN A 102 -23.90 9.05 -11.69
N ALA A 103 -23.38 9.18 -12.92
CA ALA A 103 -24.16 8.97 -14.14
C ALA A 103 -24.42 7.47 -14.41
N VAL A 104 -23.43 6.60 -14.15
CA VAL A 104 -23.54 5.16 -14.46
C VAL A 104 -24.28 4.39 -13.35
N THR A 105 -24.00 4.68 -12.08
CA THR A 105 -24.62 3.99 -10.93
C THR A 105 -26.10 4.34 -10.80
N GLY A 106 -26.46 5.61 -11.01
CA GLY A 106 -27.84 6.07 -10.98
C GLY A 106 -28.71 5.49 -12.11
N THR A 107 -28.11 5.12 -13.25
CA THR A 107 -28.84 4.62 -14.42
C THR A 107 -28.88 3.09 -14.53
N LEU A 108 -27.83 2.39 -14.08
CA LEU A 108 -27.70 0.93 -14.28
C LEU A 108 -27.98 0.09 -13.03
N SER A 109 -27.82 0.64 -11.82
CA SER A 109 -27.85 -0.19 -10.61
C SER A 109 -28.85 0.26 -9.54
N GLY A 110 -29.45 1.44 -9.67
CA GLY A 110 -30.43 1.96 -8.69
C GLY A 110 -29.87 2.16 -7.28
N LEU A 111 -28.55 1.99 -7.10
CA LEU A 111 -27.85 2.17 -5.83
C LEU A 111 -27.40 3.64 -5.73
N ALA A 112 -27.71 4.29 -4.60
CA ALA A 112 -27.17 5.62 -4.34
C ALA A 112 -25.63 5.57 -4.32
N ALA A 113 -24.99 6.49 -5.04
CA ALA A 113 -23.55 6.68 -5.05
C ALA A 113 -23.12 7.33 -3.73
N GLY A 114 -22.99 6.50 -2.69
CA GLY A 114 -22.51 6.89 -1.37
C GLY A 114 -21.80 5.70 -0.71
N GLY A 115 -20.69 5.96 -0.02
CA GLY A 115 -20.06 4.98 0.84
C GLY A 115 -20.53 5.10 2.28
N GLY A 116 -19.93 4.32 3.18
CA GLY A 116 -20.24 4.39 4.62
C GLY A 116 -20.29 3.03 5.31
N ASN A 117 -20.68 3.09 6.59
CA ASN A 117 -20.77 1.92 7.46
C ASN A 117 -22.23 1.47 7.55
N GLN A 118 -22.48 0.21 7.22
CA GLN A 118 -23.79 -0.41 7.29
C GLN A 118 -23.74 -1.58 8.26
N GLU A 119 -24.63 -1.54 9.24
CA GLU A 119 -24.80 -2.64 10.19
C GLU A 119 -26.01 -3.46 9.75
N GLN A 120 -25.76 -4.71 9.35
CA GLN A 120 -26.83 -5.63 8.98
C GLN A 120 -27.02 -6.64 10.09
N LYS A 121 -28.26 -6.76 10.58
CA LYS A 121 -28.66 -7.77 11.56
C LYS A 121 -29.88 -8.51 11.03
N PHE A 122 -29.67 -9.73 10.55
CA PHE A 122 -30.79 -10.62 10.23
C PHE A 122 -31.29 -11.31 11.51
N PRO A 123 -32.60 -11.54 11.67
CA PRO A 123 -33.13 -12.28 12.82
C PRO A 123 -32.46 -13.66 12.94
N GLY A 124 -31.89 -13.96 14.11
CA GLY A 124 -31.21 -15.24 14.38
C GLY A 124 -29.74 -15.31 13.95
N THR A 125 -29.17 -14.29 13.26
CA THR A 125 -27.74 -14.27 12.90
C THR A 125 -26.94 -13.27 13.75
N ARG A 126 -25.61 -13.44 13.76
CA ARG A 126 -24.71 -12.43 14.32
C ARG A 126 -24.79 -11.14 13.50
N LYS A 127 -24.59 -10.01 14.18
CA LYS A 127 -24.48 -8.68 13.57
C LYS A 127 -23.28 -8.67 12.61
N SER A 128 -23.52 -8.29 11.36
CA SER A 128 -22.50 -8.09 10.33
C SER A 128 -22.22 -6.60 10.18
N ASN A 129 -20.95 -6.21 10.30
CA ASN A 129 -20.50 -4.84 10.08
C ASN A 129 -19.90 -4.76 8.68
N VAL A 130 -20.69 -4.31 7.73
CA VAL A 130 -20.28 -4.16 6.34
C VAL A 130 -19.89 -2.69 6.12
N ARG A 131 -18.69 -2.47 5.61
CA ARG A 131 -18.17 -1.13 5.34
C ARG A 131 -17.84 -1.01 3.86
N PHE A 132 -18.23 0.09 3.26
CA PHE A 132 -17.79 0.45 1.91
C PHE A 132 -16.70 1.51 1.98
N LYS A 133 -15.61 1.29 1.24
CA LYS A 133 -14.57 2.30 1.01
C LYS A 133 -14.39 2.53 -0.49
N TYR A 134 -14.30 3.80 -0.85
CA TYR A 134 -13.63 4.21 -2.07
C TYR A 134 -12.12 4.02 -1.91
N ALA A 135 -11.43 3.85 -3.02
CA ALA A 135 -9.99 3.75 -3.02
C ALA A 135 -9.34 4.25 -4.30
N ASP A 136 -8.17 4.85 -4.14
CA ASP A 136 -7.35 5.36 -5.23
C ASP A 136 -5.90 4.91 -5.04
N ALA A 137 -5.22 4.59 -6.13
CA ALA A 137 -3.76 4.39 -6.14
C ALA A 137 -3.13 5.33 -7.15
N ILE A 138 -2.25 6.18 -6.66
CA ILE A 138 -1.56 7.21 -7.45
C ILE A 138 -0.06 7.05 -7.27
N GLY A 139 0.70 7.14 -8.36
CA GLY A 139 2.15 6.97 -8.36
C GLY A 139 2.83 7.89 -7.35
N HIS A 140 3.74 7.33 -6.56
CA HIS A 140 4.35 8.05 -5.47
C HIS A 140 5.27 9.18 -6.00
N PRO A 141 5.19 10.41 -5.46
CA PRO A 141 5.96 11.55 -5.97
C PRO A 141 7.48 11.33 -5.91
N SER A 142 7.97 10.63 -4.88
CA SER A 142 9.40 10.34 -4.72
C SER A 142 9.91 9.12 -5.51
N THR A 143 9.10 8.47 -6.35
CA THR A 143 9.50 7.20 -6.95
C THR A 143 10.76 7.31 -7.83
N SER A 144 10.91 8.42 -8.57
CA SER A 144 12.11 8.73 -9.37
C SER A 144 13.26 9.36 -8.57
N ILE A 145 12.98 9.83 -7.36
CA ILE A 145 14.00 10.40 -6.45
C ILE A 145 14.64 9.29 -5.64
N ILE A 146 13.88 8.28 -5.22
CA ILE A 146 14.41 7.10 -4.52
C ILE A 146 14.89 6.06 -5.54
N GLY A 147 14.15 5.88 -6.62
CA GLY A 147 14.48 4.98 -7.72
C GLY A 147 15.37 5.62 -8.78
N GLY A 148 16.53 5.04 -9.03
CA GLY A 148 17.45 5.46 -10.11
C GLY A 148 18.38 6.63 -9.76
N GLN A 149 18.30 7.18 -8.55
CA GLN A 149 19.07 8.37 -8.14
C GLN A 149 20.58 8.19 -8.20
N ILE A 150 21.07 7.01 -7.81
CA ILE A 150 22.50 6.71 -7.74
C ILE A 150 22.83 5.62 -8.77
N PRO A 151 23.55 5.97 -9.86
CA PRO A 151 23.85 5.03 -10.94
C PRO A 151 24.59 3.77 -10.44
N GLY A 152 23.90 2.64 -10.47
CA GLY A 152 24.44 1.35 -10.03
C GLY A 152 24.22 1.00 -8.57
N TYR A 153 23.62 1.90 -7.79
CA TYR A 153 23.26 1.69 -6.40
C TYR A 153 21.77 1.89 -6.13
N SER A 154 21.01 2.45 -7.08
CA SER A 154 19.55 2.51 -7.02
C SER A 154 18.94 2.01 -8.32
N CYS A 155 17.81 1.30 -8.19
CA CYS A 155 17.06 0.72 -9.29
C CYS A 155 16.00 1.69 -9.80
N ASN A 156 15.73 1.66 -11.10
CA ASN A 156 14.63 2.46 -11.65
C ASN A 156 13.29 1.87 -11.19
N SER A 157 12.37 2.74 -10.79
CA SER A 157 10.98 2.34 -10.53
C SER A 157 10.22 2.05 -11.83
N ALA A 158 9.22 1.18 -11.76
CA ALA A 158 8.19 1.05 -12.79
C ALA A 158 7.08 2.11 -12.65
N ALA A 159 6.95 2.73 -11.47
CA ALA A 159 5.98 3.77 -11.20
C ALA A 159 6.36 5.11 -11.87
N THR A 160 5.34 5.82 -12.34
CA THR A 160 5.43 7.19 -12.80
C THR A 160 4.87 8.11 -11.71
N PRO A 161 5.60 9.13 -11.25
CA PRO A 161 5.11 10.05 -10.22
C PRO A 161 3.76 10.67 -10.58
N LEU A 162 2.85 10.74 -9.61
CA LEU A 162 1.55 11.43 -9.68
C LEU A 162 0.57 10.90 -10.75
N VAL A 163 0.86 9.75 -11.37
CA VAL A 163 -0.05 9.11 -12.33
C VAL A 163 -1.08 8.26 -11.60
N PRO A 164 -2.39 8.41 -11.85
CA PRO A 164 -3.41 7.52 -11.29
C PRO A 164 -3.31 6.13 -11.94
N TYR A 165 -3.12 5.10 -11.11
CA TYR A 165 -3.13 3.70 -11.50
C TYR A 165 -4.48 3.04 -11.27
N PHE A 166 -5.20 3.48 -10.24
CA PHE A 166 -6.56 3.03 -9.95
C PHE A 166 -7.35 4.15 -9.32
N LEU A 167 -8.60 4.31 -9.77
CA LEU A 167 -9.58 5.21 -9.18
C LEU A 167 -10.90 4.43 -9.10
N SER A 168 -11.32 4.08 -7.89
CA SER A 168 -12.52 3.27 -7.66
C SER A 168 -13.81 3.84 -8.29
N THR A 169 -13.86 5.16 -8.48
CA THR A 169 -14.95 5.88 -9.13
C THR A 169 -15.04 5.59 -10.63
N LEU A 170 -13.91 5.33 -11.31
CA LEU A 170 -13.90 4.91 -12.72
C LEU A 170 -14.21 3.42 -12.89
N ASP A 171 -13.99 2.63 -11.84
CA ASP A 171 -14.26 1.20 -11.78
C ASP A 171 -15.61 0.87 -11.09
N ALA A 172 -16.57 1.78 -11.18
CA ALA A 172 -17.78 1.77 -10.35
C ALA A 172 -18.56 0.44 -10.38
N LEU A 173 -18.65 -0.24 -11.52
CA LEU A 173 -19.43 -1.47 -11.64
C LEU A 173 -18.79 -2.61 -10.84
N VAL A 174 -17.54 -2.96 -11.14
CA VAL A 174 -16.85 -4.10 -10.50
C VAL A 174 -16.52 -3.74 -9.06
N TRP A 175 -16.07 -2.52 -8.79
CA TRP A 175 -15.72 -2.07 -7.45
C TRP A 175 -16.90 -2.05 -6.48
N ARG A 176 -18.11 -1.64 -6.93
CA ARG A 176 -19.30 -1.59 -6.07
C ARG A 176 -20.01 -2.93 -5.98
N THR A 177 -20.04 -3.73 -7.03
CA THR A 177 -20.79 -5.00 -7.00
C THR A 177 -19.94 -6.17 -6.54
N GLY A 178 -18.62 -6.11 -6.70
CA GLY A 178 -17.73 -7.25 -6.52
C GLY A 178 -17.96 -8.37 -7.55
N VAL A 179 -18.66 -8.10 -8.65
CA VAL A 179 -18.92 -9.06 -9.73
C VAL A 179 -18.10 -8.64 -10.97
N PRO A 180 -17.43 -9.57 -11.68
CA PRO A 180 -17.46 -11.02 -11.48
C PRO A 180 -16.41 -11.58 -10.50
N GLU A 181 -15.69 -10.75 -9.75
CA GLU A 181 -14.71 -11.20 -8.74
C GLU A 181 -15.27 -12.24 -7.75
N SER A 182 -16.56 -12.16 -7.42
CA SER A 182 -17.24 -13.03 -6.46
C SER A 182 -17.37 -14.49 -6.90
N VAL A 183 -17.24 -14.77 -8.19
CA VAL A 183 -17.29 -16.15 -8.71
C VAL A 183 -15.90 -16.78 -8.85
N TYR A 184 -14.84 -16.05 -8.51
CA TYR A 184 -13.49 -16.61 -8.50
C TYR A 184 -13.32 -17.63 -7.37
N PRO A 185 -12.53 -18.71 -7.58
CA PRO A 185 -12.26 -19.69 -6.54
C PRO A 185 -11.73 -19.08 -5.24
N GLU A 186 -10.94 -18.01 -5.34
CA GLU A 186 -10.41 -17.23 -4.23
C GLU A 186 -11.49 -16.57 -3.37
N ALA A 187 -12.64 -16.23 -3.95
CA ALA A 187 -13.79 -15.67 -3.22
C ALA A 187 -14.66 -16.76 -2.57
N LEU A 188 -14.69 -17.96 -3.16
CA LEU A 188 -15.60 -19.05 -2.79
C LEU A 188 -15.00 -20.04 -1.80
N ILE A 189 -13.67 -20.16 -1.75
CA ILE A 189 -12.96 -21.13 -0.92
C ILE A 189 -12.36 -20.41 0.30
N PRO A 190 -12.88 -20.65 1.52
CA PRO A 190 -12.31 -20.09 2.75
C PRO A 190 -10.82 -20.44 2.91
N GLY A 191 -10.04 -19.53 3.49
CA GLY A 191 -8.59 -19.72 3.67
C GLY A 191 -7.75 -19.41 2.43
N ARG A 192 -8.36 -19.08 1.29
CA ARG A 192 -7.66 -18.61 0.09
C ARG A 192 -7.63 -17.09 0.08
N ARG A 193 -6.46 -16.53 -0.21
CA ARG A 193 -6.24 -15.08 -0.38
C ARG A 193 -6.85 -14.25 0.75
N GLU A 194 -6.38 -14.51 1.96
CA GLU A 194 -6.81 -13.83 3.18
C GLU A 194 -5.65 -13.03 3.77
N ILE A 195 -5.95 -11.86 4.36
CA ILE A 195 -4.96 -11.06 5.08
C ILE A 195 -4.95 -11.52 6.54
N GLY A 196 -3.78 -11.97 6.99
CA GLY A 196 -3.64 -12.66 8.28
C GLY A 196 -4.06 -14.13 8.21
N SER A 197 -4.14 -14.77 9.36
CA SER A 197 -4.58 -16.16 9.47
C SER A 197 -5.31 -16.41 10.79
N THR A 198 -6.26 -17.36 10.78
CA THR A 198 -6.97 -17.78 11.99
C THR A 198 -6.03 -18.45 13.00
N SER A 199 -5.07 -19.25 12.53
CA SER A 199 -4.11 -19.95 13.38
C SER A 199 -3.16 -19.00 14.10
N ALA A 200 -2.77 -17.88 13.49
CA ALA A 200 -1.99 -16.82 14.13
C ALA A 200 -2.85 -15.79 14.87
N GLN A 201 -4.16 -16.02 15.02
CA GLN A 201 -5.10 -15.14 15.72
C GLN A 201 -5.11 -13.68 15.23
N ASN A 202 -4.71 -13.45 13.98
CA ASN A 202 -4.56 -12.12 13.38
C ASN A 202 -5.35 -11.96 12.07
N MET A 203 -6.41 -12.76 11.89
CA MET A 203 -7.27 -12.74 10.71
C MET A 203 -7.95 -11.38 10.55
N TRP A 204 -7.70 -10.71 9.43
CA TRP A 204 -8.30 -9.41 9.09
C TRP A 204 -9.49 -9.56 8.15
N GLY A 205 -9.35 -10.38 7.11
CA GLY A 205 -10.41 -10.59 6.13
C GLY A 205 -9.91 -11.14 4.81
N ASN A 206 -10.86 -11.38 3.91
CA ASN A 206 -10.64 -11.91 2.57
C ASN A 206 -10.25 -10.80 1.57
N LEU A 207 -9.35 -11.14 0.64
CA LEU A 207 -8.97 -10.25 -0.45
C LEU A 207 -10.01 -10.26 -1.57
N TYR A 208 -10.59 -11.41 -1.89
CA TYR A 208 -11.60 -11.56 -2.96
C TYR A 208 -13.02 -11.64 -2.39
N PRO A 209 -14.03 -11.00 -3.02
CA PRO A 209 -13.91 -10.16 -4.22
C PRO A 209 -13.19 -8.85 -3.93
N ARG A 210 -12.30 -8.43 -4.85
CA ARG A 210 -11.55 -7.17 -4.72
C ARG A 210 -12.46 -5.98 -5.03
N SER A 211 -13.32 -5.68 -4.06
CA SER A 211 -14.33 -4.63 -4.11
C SER A 211 -14.14 -3.63 -2.96
N GLY A 212 -14.92 -2.55 -2.96
CA GLY A 212 -14.95 -1.60 -1.86
C GLY A 212 -15.63 -2.11 -0.58
N PHE A 213 -16.36 -3.23 -0.65
CA PHE A 213 -17.11 -3.79 0.48
C PHE A 213 -16.27 -4.75 1.32
N VAL A 214 -16.19 -4.49 2.62
CA VAL A 214 -15.47 -5.33 3.60
C VAL A 214 -16.36 -5.59 4.81
N THR A 215 -16.43 -6.85 5.23
CA THR A 215 -17.09 -7.24 6.49
C THR A 215 -16.07 -7.23 7.62
N GLN A 216 -15.98 -6.13 8.37
CA GLN A 216 -15.02 -5.97 9.46
C GLN A 216 -15.50 -4.93 10.48
N GLN A 217 -15.34 -5.26 11.76
CA GLN A 217 -15.75 -4.37 12.85
C GLN A 217 -14.82 -3.16 12.98
N ASP A 218 -13.53 -3.37 12.76
CA ASP A 218 -12.50 -2.35 12.85
C ASP A 218 -12.35 -1.55 11.54
N ASP A 219 -12.48 -0.22 11.62
CA ASP A 219 -12.43 0.64 10.42
C ASP A 219 -11.02 0.70 9.80
N TYR A 220 -9.96 0.66 10.62
CA TYR A 220 -8.59 0.67 10.13
C TYR A 220 -8.29 -0.60 9.34
N LYS A 221 -8.65 -1.76 9.88
CA LYS A 221 -8.52 -3.04 9.16
C LYS A 221 -9.29 -3.03 7.85
N SER A 222 -10.48 -2.42 7.83
CA SER A 222 -11.30 -2.32 6.62
C SER A 222 -10.62 -1.46 5.55
N GLY A 223 -10.08 -0.30 5.91
CA GLY A 223 -9.27 0.53 5.00
C GLY A 223 -8.03 -0.20 4.50
N ALA A 224 -7.31 -0.89 5.40
CA ALA A 224 -6.09 -1.59 5.04
C ALA A 224 -6.33 -2.82 4.11
N ILE A 225 -7.41 -3.57 4.32
CA ILE A 225 -7.84 -4.63 3.39
C ILE A 225 -8.12 -4.04 2.00
N VAL A 226 -8.83 -2.92 1.94
CA VAL A 226 -9.13 -2.25 0.66
C VAL A 226 -7.85 -1.75 -0.01
N ALA A 227 -6.90 -1.19 0.76
CA ALA A 227 -5.60 -0.79 0.23
C ALA A 227 -4.83 -1.98 -0.36
N GLN A 228 -4.84 -3.12 0.34
CA GLN A 228 -4.25 -4.37 -0.17
C GLN A 228 -4.93 -4.84 -1.46
N ARG A 229 -6.26 -4.77 -1.56
CA ARG A 229 -7.01 -5.12 -2.78
C ARG A 229 -6.58 -4.27 -3.96
N VAL A 230 -6.47 -2.96 -3.77
CA VAL A 230 -6.02 -2.05 -4.85
C VAL A 230 -4.59 -2.36 -5.25
N ALA A 231 -3.67 -2.58 -4.30
CA ALA A 231 -2.31 -3.01 -4.59
C ALA A 231 -2.27 -4.33 -5.37
N ASP A 232 -3.14 -5.29 -5.00
CA ASP A 232 -3.29 -6.56 -5.70
C ASP A 232 -3.72 -6.40 -7.17
N ILE A 233 -4.63 -5.46 -7.44
CA ILE A 233 -5.14 -5.13 -8.78
C ILE A 233 -4.04 -4.48 -9.62
N ILE A 234 -3.47 -3.37 -9.14
CA ILE A 234 -2.56 -2.55 -9.95
C ILE A 234 -1.25 -3.27 -10.26
N THR A 235 -0.79 -4.15 -9.39
CA THR A 235 0.48 -4.88 -9.59
C THR A 235 0.32 -6.16 -10.42
N ARG A 236 -0.84 -6.37 -11.04
CA ARG A 236 -1.10 -7.46 -11.99
C ARG A 236 -1.59 -6.93 -13.32
N THR A 237 -1.45 -7.74 -14.37
CA THR A 237 -2.02 -7.47 -15.68
C THR A 237 -3.33 -8.25 -15.88
N ASN A 238 -4.16 -7.81 -16.82
CA ASN A 238 -5.39 -8.50 -17.23
C ASN A 238 -6.39 -8.76 -16.08
N GLN A 239 -6.50 -7.83 -15.13
CA GLN A 239 -7.54 -7.89 -14.11
C GLN A 239 -8.86 -7.34 -14.67
N ILE A 240 -9.99 -7.83 -14.15
CA ILE A 240 -11.36 -7.43 -14.52
C ILE A 240 -11.76 -6.09 -13.88
N HIS A 241 -10.89 -5.09 -13.97
CA HIS A 241 -11.07 -3.76 -13.38
C HIS A 241 -10.71 -2.68 -14.41
N VAL A 242 -11.18 -1.45 -14.20
CA VAL A 242 -10.71 -0.26 -14.93
C VAL A 242 -9.49 0.31 -14.20
N TYR A 243 -8.30 0.03 -14.72
CA TYR A 243 -7.03 0.41 -14.09
C TYR A 243 -5.88 0.51 -15.10
N LYS A 244 -4.78 1.11 -14.67
CA LYS A 244 -3.49 1.05 -15.36
C LYS A 244 -2.58 0.09 -14.60
N PRO A 245 -2.00 -0.94 -15.26
CA PRO A 245 -1.02 -1.81 -14.61
C PRO A 245 0.24 -1.04 -14.18
N LEU A 246 0.65 -1.28 -12.94
CA LEU A 246 1.90 -0.86 -12.33
C LEU A 246 2.83 -2.08 -12.27
N THR A 247 3.33 -2.50 -13.43
CA THR A 247 4.23 -3.64 -13.55
C THR A 247 5.47 -3.25 -14.33
N GLY A 248 6.65 -3.57 -13.79
CA GLY A 248 7.91 -3.40 -14.50
C GLY A 248 8.18 -4.55 -15.47
N ASN A 249 8.89 -4.28 -16.56
CA ASN A 249 9.36 -5.33 -17.47
C ASN A 249 10.77 -5.75 -17.07
N PRO A 250 11.00 -7.03 -16.71
CA PRO A 250 12.34 -7.53 -16.43
C PRO A 250 13.26 -7.34 -17.64
N SER A 251 14.51 -7.00 -17.36
CA SER A 251 15.54 -6.92 -18.40
C SER A 251 16.90 -7.31 -17.83
N ALA A 252 17.90 -7.45 -18.70
CA ALA A 252 19.25 -7.81 -18.30
C ALA A 252 19.78 -6.89 -17.17
N GLY A 253 20.02 -7.45 -15.99
CA GLY A 253 20.47 -6.71 -14.81
C GLY A 253 19.38 -5.87 -14.12
N TYR A 254 18.10 -6.10 -14.40
CA TYR A 254 16.97 -5.39 -13.79
C TYR A 254 15.81 -6.36 -13.50
N TRP A 255 15.47 -6.48 -12.22
CA TRP A 255 14.43 -7.35 -11.70
C TRP A 255 13.39 -6.48 -10.97
N PRO A 256 12.27 -6.15 -11.63
CA PRO A 256 11.16 -5.47 -11.00
C PRO A 256 10.47 -6.37 -9.96
N PRO A 257 9.65 -5.80 -9.05
CA PRO A 257 8.94 -6.56 -8.05
C PRO A 257 7.91 -7.50 -8.67
N GLU A 258 7.72 -8.64 -8.01
CA GLU A 258 6.57 -9.51 -8.25
C GLU A 258 5.26 -8.84 -7.80
N PRO A 259 4.11 -9.29 -8.32
CA PRO A 259 2.81 -8.80 -7.89
C PRO A 259 2.61 -8.86 -6.38
N VAL A 260 1.87 -7.89 -5.83
CA VAL A 260 1.61 -7.82 -4.40
C VAL A 260 0.89 -9.07 -3.93
N LYS A 261 1.40 -9.67 -2.86
CA LYS A 261 0.87 -10.87 -2.23
C LYS A 261 0.89 -10.73 -0.72
N GLU A 262 -0.25 -10.97 -0.12
CA GLU A 262 -0.47 -10.98 1.33
C GLU A 262 0.30 -12.11 2.04
N ASN A 263 0.54 -11.95 3.35
CA ASN A 263 1.18 -12.94 4.23
C ASN A 263 2.61 -13.39 3.85
N THR A 264 3.36 -12.56 3.12
CA THR A 264 4.77 -12.83 2.76
C THR A 264 5.78 -12.18 3.72
N GLY A 265 5.31 -11.62 4.84
CA GLY A 265 6.11 -10.72 5.65
C GLY A 265 6.65 -9.55 4.81
N THR A 266 7.88 -9.16 5.05
CA THR A 266 8.55 -8.03 4.36
C THR A 266 9.16 -8.40 3.01
N GLN A 267 8.95 -9.61 2.48
CA GLN A 267 9.66 -10.07 1.28
C GLN A 267 9.09 -9.50 -0.03
N ASN A 268 7.78 -9.22 -0.09
CA ASN A 268 7.09 -8.83 -1.32
C ASN A 268 6.70 -7.35 -1.37
N HIS A 269 6.30 -6.77 -0.24
CA HIS A 269 5.95 -5.36 -0.14
C HIS A 269 5.95 -4.91 1.32
N LYS A 270 5.85 -3.60 1.54
CA LYS A 270 5.62 -2.98 2.84
C LYS A 270 4.66 -1.81 2.71
N TRP A 271 4.07 -1.44 3.84
CA TRP A 271 3.15 -0.33 3.97
C TRP A 271 3.75 0.73 4.90
N GLN A 272 3.72 1.99 4.48
CA GLN A 272 4.02 3.12 5.36
C GLN A 272 2.73 3.88 5.60
N GLN A 273 2.30 4.00 6.85
CA GLN A 273 1.10 4.77 7.18
C GLN A 273 1.34 6.26 6.95
N LEU A 274 0.44 6.92 6.20
CA LEU A 274 0.46 8.36 5.93
C LEU A 274 -0.69 9.09 6.65
N SER A 275 -1.88 8.47 6.69
CA SER A 275 -3.08 9.00 7.38
C SER A 275 -3.72 7.89 8.24
N PRO A 276 -4.30 8.22 9.41
CA PRO A 276 -4.49 9.55 10.01
C PRO A 276 -3.24 10.14 10.67
N LYS A 277 -2.22 9.32 10.94
CA LYS A 277 -0.95 9.76 11.51
C LYS A 277 0.20 9.29 10.63
N LEU A 278 0.98 10.24 10.14
CA LEU A 278 2.14 9.96 9.31
C LEU A 278 3.21 9.22 10.12
N SER A 279 3.66 8.09 9.59
CA SER A 279 4.73 7.27 10.14
C SER A 279 6.00 7.40 9.31
N MET A 280 7.15 7.45 9.98
CA MET A 280 8.48 7.34 9.35
C MET A 280 8.97 5.90 9.26
N SER A 281 8.16 4.91 9.62
CA SER A 281 8.49 3.48 9.54
C SER A 281 7.49 2.72 8.67
N CYS A 282 7.94 1.58 8.18
CA CYS A 282 7.11 0.65 7.41
C CYS A 282 6.71 -0.56 8.26
N SER A 283 5.50 -1.05 8.00
CA SER A 283 4.92 -2.26 8.54
C SER A 283 4.43 -3.17 7.41
N VAL A 284 3.91 -4.34 7.76
CA VAL A 284 3.22 -5.26 6.86
C VAL A 284 1.91 -5.65 7.49
N PHE A 285 0.85 -5.78 6.70
CA PHE A 285 -0.44 -6.24 7.23
C PHE A 285 -0.39 -7.75 7.49
N PRO A 286 -1.00 -8.25 8.59
CA PRO A 286 -1.64 -7.53 9.69
C PRO A 286 -0.69 -6.72 10.60
N ASP A 287 -1.07 -5.49 10.97
CA ASP A 287 -0.34 -4.65 11.94
C ASP A 287 -1.25 -4.00 13.01
N THR A 288 -0.75 -2.99 13.72
CA THR A 288 -1.53 -2.17 14.66
C THR A 288 -1.53 -0.72 14.20
N GLY A 289 -2.66 -0.24 13.68
CA GLY A 289 -2.81 1.15 13.26
C GLY A 289 -3.86 1.92 14.06
N LYS A 290 -3.79 3.24 13.97
CA LYS A 290 -4.79 4.13 14.57
C LYS A 290 -6.03 4.23 13.67
N ILE A 291 -7.20 4.21 14.30
CA ILE A 291 -8.49 4.48 13.63
C ILE A 291 -8.58 5.97 13.33
N ALA A 292 -8.93 6.34 12.09
CA ALA A 292 -9.14 7.72 11.69
C ALA A 292 -10.56 8.16 12.09
N GLU A 293 -10.71 9.38 12.61
CA GLU A 293 -12.02 9.90 13.02
C GLU A 293 -13.00 10.03 11.83
N ASN A 294 -12.47 10.44 10.67
CA ASN A 294 -13.22 10.52 9.42
C ASN A 294 -13.22 9.21 8.62
N GLY A 295 -12.55 8.16 9.11
CA GLY A 295 -12.38 6.88 8.42
C GLY A 295 -11.62 6.96 7.09
N ASN A 296 -10.83 8.01 6.88
CA ASN A 296 -10.01 8.19 5.69
C ASN A 296 -8.55 7.88 6.00
N TYR A 297 -7.96 7.00 5.20
CA TYR A 297 -6.63 6.47 5.37
C TYR A 297 -5.82 6.59 4.10
N ALA A 298 -4.50 6.61 4.25
CA ALA A 298 -3.57 6.55 3.15
C ALA A 298 -2.30 5.84 3.60
N TRP A 299 -1.72 5.06 2.69
CA TRP A 299 -0.46 4.38 2.89
C TRP A 299 0.41 4.49 1.65
N THR A 300 1.73 4.57 1.83
CA THR A 300 2.67 4.31 0.73
C THR A 300 2.87 2.81 0.58
N LEU A 301 2.69 2.31 -0.63
CA LEU A 301 3.10 0.98 -1.06
C LEU A 301 4.59 0.99 -1.45
N TRP A 302 5.37 0.20 -0.74
CA TRP A 302 6.79 -0.02 -1.00
C TRP A 302 7.00 -1.41 -1.60
N GLN A 303 7.69 -1.52 -2.73
CA GLN A 303 7.99 -2.81 -3.36
C GLN A 303 9.49 -3.01 -3.60
N PRO A 304 9.99 -4.25 -3.50
CA PRO A 304 11.41 -4.56 -3.62
C PRO A 304 11.85 -4.64 -5.09
N TYR A 305 12.89 -3.90 -5.41
CA TYR A 305 13.59 -4.00 -6.68
C TYR A 305 14.96 -4.64 -6.49
N SER A 306 15.43 -5.33 -7.52
CA SER A 306 16.84 -5.69 -7.61
C SER A 306 17.40 -5.26 -8.97
N CYS A 307 18.64 -4.77 -8.98
CA CYS A 307 19.27 -4.32 -10.21
C CYS A 307 20.79 -4.26 -10.11
N CYS A 308 21.42 -4.12 -11.26
CA CYS A 308 22.84 -4.02 -11.45
C CYS A 308 23.18 -2.89 -12.42
N LYS A 309 24.32 -2.22 -12.20
CA LYS A 309 24.86 -1.30 -13.20
C LYS A 309 25.29 -2.09 -14.44
N ARG A 310 24.76 -1.75 -15.61
CA ARG A 310 25.26 -2.31 -16.87
C ARG A 310 26.74 -1.96 -17.07
N ARG A 311 27.59 -2.98 -17.23
CA ARG A 311 29.05 -2.84 -17.43
C ARG A 311 29.57 -3.50 -18.71
N GLY A 312 28.68 -4.00 -19.57
CA GLY A 312 29.02 -4.63 -20.84
C GLY A 312 27.80 -4.68 -21.78
N GLN A 313 28.03 -5.13 -23.02
CA GLN A 313 26.95 -5.29 -23.99
C GLN A 313 26.00 -6.42 -23.59
N THR A 314 26.54 -7.54 -23.09
CA THR A 314 25.78 -8.76 -22.81
C THR A 314 25.80 -9.07 -21.31
N PHE A 315 24.63 -9.36 -20.73
CA PHE A 315 24.55 -9.90 -19.38
C PHE A 315 24.81 -11.40 -19.41
N LEU A 316 25.67 -11.88 -18.53
CA LEU A 316 26.02 -13.30 -18.45
C LEU A 316 25.16 -13.99 -17.39
N TYR A 317 25.35 -13.62 -16.13
CA TYR A 317 24.62 -14.17 -14.98
C TYR A 317 24.81 -13.26 -13.75
N SER A 318 24.11 -13.58 -12.66
CA SER A 318 24.32 -12.97 -11.35
C SER A 318 24.47 -14.03 -10.27
N THR A 319 25.25 -13.74 -9.24
CA THR A 319 25.32 -14.50 -7.99
C THR A 319 24.67 -13.71 -6.87
N ASP A 320 23.99 -14.40 -5.97
CA ASP A 320 23.36 -13.80 -4.79
C ASP A 320 24.21 -14.07 -3.54
N ILE A 321 24.21 -13.10 -2.62
CA ILE A 321 24.87 -13.18 -1.32
C ILE A 321 23.73 -13.17 -0.30
N ASN A 322 23.57 -14.29 0.43
CA ASN A 322 22.57 -14.43 1.50
C ASN A 322 22.93 -13.55 2.71
#